data_AF-A0A523E2H8-F1
#
_entry.id   AF-A0A523E2H8-F1
#
_cell.length_a   1.000
_cell.length_b   1.000
_cell.length_c   1.000
_cell.angle_alpha   90.00
_cell.angle_beta   90.00
_cell.angle_gamma   90.00
#
_symmetry.space_group_name_H-M   'P 1'
#
loop_
_entity.id
_entity.type
_entity.pdbx_description
1 polymer ?
#
loop_
_entity_poly.entity_id
_entity_poly.type
_entity_poly.pdbx_seq_one_letter_code
_entity_poly.pdbx_strand_id
1 'polypeptide(L)'
;MLPLFFFLLTIASTLYVGGYHGLGFWAPERLAEDSVSLRDWLFYGFPFSFTILAIIGTHEMGHYLTAKRYRVDTSLPIFLPFPISLIGTLGAFILIKSPFPNRRSLIDIGLAGPFAGFVVCLPALLIGVATSRPSIETDSGGIGLGLPLLFQGAVKLLWPDLPDEQNFLVSPIGLAAWFGLLLTAINLLPIGQLDGGHASYALFREKAHRLSAIFFFALLLLAILTPSWLFFALLAYAIGIRRPHPKTLFDDEPLPRSRFVMGFLALVMFALCFTPQPIQISWSEFLGAFRDLL
;
A
#
# COMPACT_ATOMS: atom_id res chain seq x y z
N MET A 1 -24.21 6.47 5.19
CA MET A 1 -24.24 7.04 3.82
C MET A 1 -22.86 7.46 3.33
N LEU A 2 -22.06 8.22 4.11
CA LEU A 2 -20.74 8.69 3.67
C LEU A 2 -19.73 7.57 3.26
N PRO A 3 -19.52 6.48 4.03
CA PRO A 3 -18.54 5.45 3.64
C PRO A 3 -18.91 4.73 2.33
N LEU A 4 -20.20 4.47 2.12
CA LEU A 4 -20.70 3.85 0.89
C LEU A 4 -20.47 4.75 -0.32
N PHE A 5 -20.72 6.05 -0.20
CA PHE A 5 -20.48 7.01 -1.27
C PHE A 5 -18.99 7.02 -1.70
N PHE A 6 -18.09 7.12 -0.73
CA PHE A 6 -16.64 7.07 -0.97
C PHE A 6 -16.17 5.74 -1.58
N PHE A 7 -16.76 4.62 -1.15
CA PHE A 7 -16.50 3.32 -1.74
C PHE A 7 -16.91 3.25 -3.23
N LEU A 8 -18.12 3.74 -3.57
CA LEU A 8 -18.59 3.78 -4.95
C LEU A 8 -17.73 4.70 -5.83
N LEU A 9 -17.31 5.86 -5.31
CA LEU A 9 -16.36 6.72 -6.02
C LEU A 9 -15.01 6.04 -6.23
N THR A 10 -14.53 5.26 -5.26
CA THR A 10 -13.27 4.53 -5.39
C THR A 10 -13.37 3.40 -6.41
N ILE A 11 -14.52 2.72 -6.49
CA ILE A 11 -14.80 1.76 -7.58
C ILE A 11 -14.72 2.45 -8.94
N ALA A 12 -15.42 3.58 -9.12
CA ALA A 12 -15.39 4.32 -10.38
C ALA A 12 -13.96 4.78 -10.75
N SER A 13 -13.23 5.31 -9.77
CA SER A 13 -11.85 5.79 -9.92
C SER A 13 -10.87 4.65 -10.28
N THR A 14 -10.97 3.51 -9.59
CA THR A 14 -10.09 2.35 -9.86
C THR A 14 -10.47 1.59 -11.13
N LEU A 15 -11.74 1.61 -11.55
CA LEU A 15 -12.15 1.11 -12.86
C LEU A 15 -11.65 2.00 -13.99
N TYR A 16 -11.69 3.32 -13.82
CA TYR A 16 -11.13 4.27 -14.78
C TYR A 16 -9.62 4.06 -14.96
N VAL A 17 -8.85 4.13 -13.86
CA VAL A 17 -7.40 3.92 -13.93
C VAL A 17 -7.04 2.50 -14.36
N GLY A 18 -7.74 1.50 -13.83
CA GLY A 18 -7.58 0.10 -14.21
C GLY A 18 -7.88 -0.12 -15.69
N GLY A 19 -8.83 0.61 -16.27
CA GLY A 19 -9.16 0.51 -17.69
C GLY A 19 -8.03 0.99 -18.57
N TYR A 20 -7.30 2.06 -18.20
CA TYR A 20 -6.10 2.50 -18.93
C TYR A 20 -5.03 1.42 -18.91
N HIS A 21 -4.74 0.87 -17.73
CA HIS A 21 -3.76 -0.20 -17.58
C HIS A 21 -4.17 -1.46 -18.32
N GLY A 22 -5.44 -1.85 -18.20
CA GLY A 22 -6.00 -3.04 -18.81
C GLY A 22 -6.04 -2.97 -20.33
N LEU A 23 -6.54 -1.87 -20.87
CA LEU A 23 -6.52 -1.64 -22.32
C LEU A 23 -5.08 -1.58 -22.81
N GLY A 24 -4.20 -0.84 -22.14
CA GLY A 24 -2.80 -0.68 -22.57
C GLY A 24 -2.04 -2.01 -22.57
N PHE A 25 -2.41 -2.93 -21.68
CA PHE A 25 -1.77 -4.23 -21.56
C PHE A 25 -2.37 -5.31 -22.48
N TRP A 26 -3.71 -5.42 -22.53
CA TRP A 26 -4.40 -6.52 -23.24
C TRP A 26 -4.92 -6.16 -24.62
N ALA A 27 -5.22 -4.89 -24.88
CA ALA A 27 -5.82 -4.43 -26.13
C ALA A 27 -5.34 -3.00 -26.50
N PRO A 28 -4.02 -2.79 -26.63
CA PRO A 28 -3.45 -1.46 -26.89
C PRO A 28 -3.99 -0.83 -28.18
N GLU A 29 -4.32 -1.64 -29.18
CA GLU A 29 -4.95 -1.20 -30.43
C GLU A 29 -6.31 -0.53 -30.22
N ARG A 30 -7.09 -0.98 -29.23
CA ARG A 30 -8.39 -0.37 -28.90
C ARG A 30 -8.25 1.00 -28.26
N LEU A 31 -7.17 1.21 -27.52
CA LEU A 31 -6.85 2.50 -26.91
C LEU A 31 -6.51 3.57 -27.96
N ALA A 32 -6.08 3.15 -29.15
CA ALA A 32 -5.76 4.03 -30.27
C ALA A 32 -6.99 4.39 -31.13
N GLU A 33 -8.15 3.77 -30.88
CA GLU A 33 -9.39 4.10 -31.58
C GLU A 33 -9.98 5.43 -31.08
N ASP A 34 -10.69 6.15 -31.96
CA ASP A 34 -11.29 7.47 -31.67
C ASP A 34 -12.28 7.45 -30.49
N SER A 35 -12.89 6.30 -30.20
CA SER A 35 -13.81 6.15 -29.08
C SER A 35 -13.74 4.77 -28.45
N VAL A 36 -13.23 4.70 -27.22
CA VAL A 36 -13.26 3.48 -26.40
C VAL A 36 -14.64 3.36 -25.74
N SER A 37 -15.30 2.21 -25.90
CA SER A 37 -16.63 1.99 -25.32
C SER A 37 -16.59 1.87 -23.79
N LEU A 38 -17.66 2.28 -23.10
CA LEU A 38 -17.78 2.09 -21.64
C LEU A 38 -17.65 0.60 -21.24
N ARG A 39 -18.13 -0.31 -22.10
CA ARG A 39 -18.01 -1.75 -21.86
C ARG A 39 -16.54 -2.19 -21.81
N ASP A 40 -15.70 -1.66 -22.69
CA ASP A 40 -14.27 -1.96 -22.71
C ASP A 40 -13.57 -1.40 -21.48
N TRP A 41 -13.84 -0.15 -21.10
CA TRP A 41 -13.35 0.44 -19.86
C TRP A 41 -13.64 -0.44 -18.64
N LEU A 42 -14.88 -0.91 -18.52
CA LEU A 42 -15.30 -1.77 -17.40
C LEU A 42 -14.65 -3.16 -17.48
N PHE A 43 -14.62 -3.77 -18.66
CA PHE A 43 -14.11 -5.13 -18.83
C PHE A 43 -12.61 -5.22 -18.57
N TYR A 44 -11.82 -4.34 -19.19
CA TYR A 44 -10.37 -4.33 -19.03
C TYR A 44 -9.93 -3.70 -17.70
N GLY A 45 -10.74 -2.81 -17.11
CA GLY A 45 -10.46 -2.22 -15.80
C GLY A 45 -10.80 -3.11 -14.60
N PHE A 46 -11.71 -4.06 -14.78
CA PHE A 46 -12.18 -4.92 -13.70
C PHE A 46 -11.07 -5.73 -13.00
N PRO A 47 -10.13 -6.41 -13.69
CA PRO A 47 -9.09 -7.20 -13.03
C PRO A 47 -8.22 -6.37 -12.07
N PHE A 48 -7.84 -5.16 -12.49
CA PHE A 48 -7.08 -4.22 -11.66
C PHE A 48 -7.93 -3.74 -10.47
N SER A 49 -9.11 -3.18 -10.74
CA SER A 49 -10.00 -2.58 -9.73
C SER A 49 -10.41 -3.59 -8.66
N PHE A 50 -10.80 -4.80 -9.08
CA PHE A 50 -11.15 -5.88 -8.16
C PHE A 50 -9.98 -6.25 -7.26
N THR A 51 -8.80 -6.44 -7.84
CA THR A 51 -7.60 -6.85 -7.10
C THR A 51 -7.22 -5.81 -6.05
N ILE A 52 -7.14 -4.54 -6.43
CA ILE A 52 -6.72 -3.48 -5.51
C ILE A 52 -7.73 -3.25 -4.38
N LEU A 53 -9.03 -3.27 -4.70
CA LEU A 53 -10.10 -3.14 -3.70
C LEU A 53 -10.17 -4.35 -2.77
N ALA A 54 -9.89 -5.57 -3.27
CA ALA A 54 -9.84 -6.77 -2.44
C ALA A 54 -8.70 -6.69 -1.42
N ILE A 55 -7.51 -6.24 -1.82
CA ILE A 55 -6.36 -6.07 -0.92
C ILE A 55 -6.65 -5.00 0.15
N ILE A 56 -7.00 -3.78 -0.28
CA ILE A 56 -7.24 -2.65 0.63
C ILE A 56 -8.47 -2.92 1.52
N GLY A 57 -9.54 -3.45 0.94
CA GLY A 57 -10.76 -3.74 1.68
C GLY A 57 -10.56 -4.82 2.73
N THR A 58 -9.79 -5.87 2.41
CA THR A 58 -9.48 -6.92 3.39
C THR A 58 -8.55 -6.40 4.48
N HIS A 59 -7.61 -5.51 4.16
CA HIS A 59 -6.77 -4.81 5.13
C HIS A 59 -7.63 -4.04 6.15
N GLU A 60 -8.48 -3.12 5.69
CA GLU A 60 -9.31 -2.33 6.60
C GLU A 60 -10.33 -3.19 7.37
N MET A 61 -10.84 -4.25 6.74
CA MET A 61 -11.74 -5.19 7.41
C MET A 61 -11.02 -5.95 8.53
N GLY A 62 -9.73 -6.28 8.36
CA GLY A 62 -8.89 -6.89 9.39
C GLY A 62 -8.83 -6.02 10.65
N HIS A 63 -8.59 -4.71 10.48
CA HIS A 63 -8.65 -3.75 11.59
C HIS A 63 -10.05 -3.68 12.20
N TYR A 64 -11.08 -3.49 11.38
CA TYR A 64 -12.47 -3.31 11.83
C TYR A 64 -12.97 -4.51 12.65
N LEU A 65 -12.79 -5.73 12.15
CA LEU A 65 -13.26 -6.94 12.83
C LEU A 65 -12.51 -7.17 14.14
N THR A 66 -11.20 -6.87 14.17
CA THR A 66 -10.39 -7.01 15.38
C THR A 66 -10.73 -5.95 16.41
N ALA A 67 -10.98 -4.70 15.98
CA ALA A 67 -11.45 -3.63 16.85
C ALA A 67 -12.81 -3.97 17.46
N LYS A 68 -13.76 -4.50 16.66
CA LYS A 68 -15.06 -4.99 17.14
C LYS A 68 -14.90 -6.11 18.17
N ARG A 69 -13.98 -7.05 17.96
CA ARG A 69 -13.66 -8.12 18.92
C ARG A 69 -13.19 -7.56 20.26
N TYR A 70 -12.38 -6.49 20.24
CA TYR A 70 -11.88 -5.81 21.42
C TYR A 70 -12.82 -4.72 21.98
N ARG A 71 -14.01 -4.55 21.39
CA ARG A 71 -14.99 -3.51 21.76
C ARG A 71 -14.40 -2.10 21.68
N VAL A 72 -13.52 -1.86 20.71
CA VAL A 72 -13.03 -0.53 20.35
C VAL A 72 -13.98 0.05 19.31
N ASP A 73 -14.57 1.19 19.60
CA ASP A 73 -15.47 1.89 18.68
C ASP A 73 -14.70 2.43 17.47
N THR A 74 -15.18 2.12 16.27
CA THR A 74 -14.58 2.58 15.00
C THR A 74 -15.63 3.09 14.01
N SER A 75 -15.18 3.74 12.93
CA SER A 75 -15.99 3.85 11.72
C SER A 75 -15.99 2.54 10.93
N LEU A 76 -16.88 2.47 9.93
CA LEU A 76 -16.68 1.56 8.80
C LEU A 76 -15.46 2.04 7.97
N PRO A 77 -14.85 1.16 7.15
CA PRO A 77 -13.80 1.56 6.21
C PRO A 77 -14.25 2.69 5.29
N ILE A 78 -13.42 3.73 5.17
CA ILE A 78 -13.62 4.86 4.26
C ILE A 78 -12.51 4.79 3.21
N PHE A 79 -12.89 4.56 1.95
CA PHE A 79 -11.98 4.51 0.83
C PHE A 79 -11.76 5.92 0.24
N LEU A 80 -10.55 6.19 -0.26
CA LEU A 80 -10.19 7.48 -0.82
C LEU A 80 -9.95 7.36 -2.33
N PRO A 81 -10.87 7.84 -3.19
CA PRO A 81 -10.68 7.84 -4.64
C PRO A 81 -9.59 8.84 -5.03
N PHE A 82 -8.78 8.48 -6.03
CA PHE A 82 -7.82 9.41 -6.62
C PHE A 82 -7.58 9.11 -8.11
N PRO A 83 -8.47 9.58 -9.00
CA PRO A 83 -8.50 9.15 -10.40
C PRO A 83 -7.34 9.67 -11.25
N ILE A 84 -6.60 10.68 -10.77
CA ILE A 84 -5.44 11.29 -11.44
C ILE A 84 -4.13 10.56 -11.06
N SER A 85 -4.21 9.47 -10.29
CA SER A 85 -3.04 8.70 -9.85
C SER A 85 -2.80 7.45 -10.69
N LEU A 86 -1.61 6.86 -10.54
CA LEU A 86 -1.25 5.57 -11.14
C LEU A 86 -2.18 4.43 -10.71
N ILE A 87 -2.84 4.54 -9.55
CA ILE A 87 -3.55 3.42 -8.91
C ILE A 87 -5.06 3.64 -8.81
N GLY A 88 -5.53 4.89 -8.93
CA GLY A 88 -6.94 5.24 -8.80
C GLY A 88 -7.44 5.37 -7.36
N THR A 89 -6.58 5.20 -6.35
CA THR A 89 -6.93 5.38 -4.93
C THR A 89 -5.71 5.77 -4.08
N LEU A 90 -5.95 6.49 -2.99
CA LEU A 90 -4.94 6.74 -1.93
C LEU A 90 -4.94 5.65 -0.84
N GLY A 91 -5.82 4.66 -0.95
CA GLY A 91 -6.05 3.66 0.09
C GLY A 91 -7.40 3.83 0.78
N ALA A 92 -7.50 3.27 1.97
CA ALA A 92 -8.65 3.41 2.85
C ALA A 92 -8.17 3.52 4.29
N PHE A 93 -9.07 3.90 5.19
CA PHE A 93 -8.79 3.90 6.62
C PHE A 93 -10.06 3.68 7.43
N ILE A 94 -9.90 3.17 8.65
CA ILE A 94 -10.90 3.26 9.71
C ILE A 94 -10.54 4.37 10.70
N LEU A 95 -11.56 5.04 11.23
CA LEU A 95 -11.40 6.00 12.31
C LEU A 95 -11.61 5.30 13.65
N ILE A 96 -10.58 5.28 14.49
CA ILE A 96 -10.69 4.86 15.89
C ILE A 96 -11.37 6.00 16.68
N LYS A 97 -12.48 5.70 17.35
CA LYS A 97 -13.33 6.68 18.06
C LYS A 97 -13.25 6.59 19.57
N SER A 98 -12.61 5.55 20.09
CA SER A 98 -12.43 5.31 21.53
C SER A 98 -10.99 4.91 21.84
N PRO A 99 -10.48 5.15 23.07
CA PRO A 99 -9.14 4.74 23.45
C PRO A 99 -8.95 3.21 23.41
N PHE A 100 -7.73 2.78 23.11
CA PHE A 100 -7.37 1.36 23.18
C PHE A 100 -7.33 0.88 24.65
N PRO A 101 -7.99 -0.25 24.99
CA PRO A 101 -7.99 -0.79 26.35
C PRO A 101 -6.60 -1.08 26.90
N ASN A 102 -5.77 -1.77 26.13
CA ASN A 102 -4.42 -2.18 26.53
C ASN A 102 -3.51 -2.41 25.32
N ARG A 103 -2.21 -2.54 25.56
CA ARG A 103 -1.21 -2.78 24.50
C ARG A 103 -1.46 -4.05 23.67
N ARG A 104 -2.14 -5.05 24.24
CA ARG A 104 -2.54 -6.26 23.50
C ARG A 104 -3.57 -5.94 22.43
N SER A 105 -4.62 -5.20 22.76
CA SER A 105 -5.61 -4.74 21.78
C SER A 105 -4.97 -3.85 20.71
N LEU A 106 -4.04 -2.98 21.11
CA LEU A 106 -3.32 -2.08 20.20
C LEU A 106 -2.53 -2.82 19.13
N ILE A 107 -1.66 -3.78 19.52
CA ILE A 107 -0.90 -4.55 18.53
C ILE A 107 -1.78 -5.47 17.69
N ASP A 108 -2.82 -6.07 18.28
CA ASP A 108 -3.70 -6.98 17.56
C ASP A 108 -4.49 -6.23 16.49
N ILE A 109 -5.06 -5.07 16.84
CA ILE A 109 -5.77 -4.23 15.89
C ILE A 109 -4.78 -3.69 14.85
N GLY A 110 -3.64 -3.13 15.28
CA GLY A 110 -2.64 -2.56 14.37
C GLY A 110 -2.08 -3.57 13.36
N LEU A 111 -1.86 -4.83 13.73
CA LEU A 111 -1.31 -5.84 12.80
C LEU A 111 -2.35 -6.67 12.05
N ALA A 112 -3.62 -6.65 12.49
CA ALA A 112 -4.67 -7.43 11.82
C ALA A 112 -4.90 -7.01 10.37
N GLY A 113 -4.89 -5.71 10.08
CA GLY A 113 -5.05 -5.20 8.72
C GLY A 113 -3.91 -5.61 7.80
N PRO A 114 -2.63 -5.27 8.12
CA PRO A 114 -1.49 -5.67 7.32
C PRO A 114 -1.45 -7.17 7.04
N PHE A 115 -1.70 -8.02 8.04
CA PHE A 115 -1.72 -9.47 7.80
C PHE A 115 -2.88 -9.90 6.90
N ALA A 116 -4.09 -9.38 7.10
CA ALA A 116 -5.25 -9.75 6.30
C ALA A 116 -5.08 -9.32 4.83
N GLY A 117 -4.65 -8.08 4.59
CA GLY A 117 -4.37 -7.56 3.26
C GLY A 117 -3.23 -8.34 2.56
N PHE A 118 -2.18 -8.67 3.30
CA PHE A 118 -1.04 -9.44 2.78
C PHE A 118 -1.43 -10.85 2.31
N VAL A 119 -2.31 -11.55 3.04
CA VAL A 119 -2.81 -12.87 2.61
C VAL A 119 -3.53 -12.81 1.26
N VAL A 120 -4.27 -11.72 0.98
CA VAL A 120 -4.93 -11.52 -0.33
C VAL A 120 -3.93 -11.06 -1.39
N CYS A 121 -2.92 -10.29 -0.98
CA CYS A 121 -1.88 -9.79 -1.88
C CYS A 121 -0.99 -10.92 -2.44
N LEU A 122 -0.68 -11.96 -1.67
CA LEU A 122 0.16 -13.08 -2.11
C LEU A 122 -0.35 -13.81 -3.38
N PRO A 123 -1.59 -14.32 -3.44
CA PRO A 123 -2.10 -14.94 -4.67
C PRO A 123 -2.24 -13.92 -5.80
N ALA A 124 -2.63 -12.67 -5.51
CA ALA A 124 -2.69 -11.61 -6.51
C ALA A 124 -1.32 -11.33 -7.13
N LEU A 125 -0.25 -11.35 -6.33
CA LEU A 125 1.13 -11.20 -6.79
C LEU A 125 1.51 -12.34 -7.75
N LEU A 126 1.26 -13.59 -7.36
CA LEU A 126 1.58 -14.75 -8.19
C LEU A 126 0.82 -14.74 -9.51
N ILE A 127 -0.48 -14.43 -9.48
CA ILE A 127 -1.30 -14.28 -10.71
C ILE A 127 -0.80 -13.10 -11.54
N GLY A 128 -0.46 -11.99 -10.88
CA GLY A 128 0.07 -10.80 -11.51
C GLY A 128 1.35 -11.09 -12.30
N VAL A 129 2.32 -11.75 -11.65
CA VAL A 129 3.58 -12.17 -12.28
C VAL A 129 3.36 -13.21 -13.37
N ALA A 130 2.48 -14.20 -13.15
CA ALA A 130 2.18 -15.23 -14.14
C ALA A 130 1.50 -14.68 -15.40
N THR A 131 0.78 -13.56 -15.30
CA THR A 131 0.09 -12.92 -16.42
C THR A 131 0.85 -11.75 -17.05
N SER A 132 1.98 -11.34 -16.45
CA SER A 132 2.93 -10.39 -17.03
C SER A 132 3.61 -10.95 -18.29
N ARG A 133 4.25 -10.08 -19.07
CA ARG A 133 4.96 -10.46 -20.31
C ARG A 133 6.35 -9.81 -20.33
N PRO A 134 7.39 -10.47 -20.87
CA PRO A 134 8.71 -9.87 -20.94
C PRO A 134 8.68 -8.69 -21.91
N SER A 135 9.35 -7.60 -21.56
CA SER A 135 9.49 -6.42 -22.40
C SER A 135 10.79 -6.49 -23.19
N ILE A 136 10.72 -6.25 -24.50
CA ILE A 136 11.90 -6.19 -25.39
C ILE A 136 12.48 -4.77 -25.39
N GLU A 137 11.68 -3.77 -24.99
CA GLU A 137 12.08 -2.36 -24.95
C GLU A 137 12.62 -2.00 -23.56
N THR A 138 13.89 -1.60 -23.51
CA THR A 138 14.57 -1.07 -22.32
C THR A 138 14.30 0.43 -22.08
N ASP A 139 13.64 1.11 -23.02
CA ASP A 139 13.62 2.59 -23.09
C ASP A 139 12.26 3.18 -23.51
N SER A 140 11.15 2.52 -23.16
CA SER A 140 9.86 3.22 -23.19
C SER A 140 9.86 4.21 -22.04
N GLY A 141 9.84 5.52 -22.31
CA GLY A 141 9.86 6.63 -21.33
C GLY A 141 8.66 6.69 -20.35
N GLY A 142 8.21 5.55 -19.86
CA GLY A 142 7.27 5.38 -18.78
C GLY A 142 7.97 5.36 -17.42
N ILE A 143 7.17 5.52 -16.38
CA ILE A 143 7.64 5.56 -15.00
C ILE A 143 8.05 4.13 -14.56
N GLY A 144 9.33 3.91 -14.29
CA GLY A 144 9.84 2.62 -13.81
C GLY A 144 9.32 2.30 -12.40
N LEU A 145 9.12 1.00 -12.13
CA LEU A 145 8.67 0.49 -10.83
C LEU A 145 9.78 -0.28 -10.14
N GLY A 146 10.19 0.16 -8.96
CA GLY A 146 11.06 -0.63 -8.11
C GLY A 146 10.30 -1.83 -7.56
N LEU A 147 10.84 -3.03 -7.72
CA LEU A 147 10.21 -4.26 -7.26
C LEU A 147 10.68 -4.62 -5.85
N PRO A 148 9.78 -4.82 -4.87
CA PRO A 148 10.17 -5.29 -3.54
C PRO A 148 10.69 -6.73 -3.59
N LEU A 149 11.43 -7.15 -2.55
CA LEU A 149 12.04 -8.48 -2.46
C LEU A 149 11.03 -9.62 -2.66
N LEU A 150 9.81 -9.46 -2.15
CA LEU A 150 8.76 -10.46 -2.35
C LEU A 150 8.32 -10.57 -3.81
N PHE A 151 8.26 -9.44 -4.52
CA PHE A 151 7.90 -9.40 -5.93
C PHE A 151 9.00 -10.04 -6.77
N GLN A 152 10.26 -9.66 -6.52
CA GLN A 152 11.47 -10.27 -7.10
C GLN A 152 11.47 -11.79 -6.92
N GLY A 153 11.21 -12.27 -5.70
CA GLY A 153 11.09 -13.69 -5.41
C GLY A 153 9.98 -14.39 -6.19
N ALA A 154 8.83 -13.74 -6.41
CA ALA A 154 7.75 -14.27 -7.22
C ALA A 154 8.13 -14.34 -8.72
N VAL A 155 8.83 -13.33 -9.24
CA VAL A 155 9.37 -13.33 -10.61
C VAL A 155 10.35 -14.48 -10.77
N LYS A 156 11.35 -14.59 -9.90
CA LYS A 156 12.35 -15.68 -9.94
C LYS A 156 11.73 -17.08 -9.84
N LEU A 157 10.64 -17.22 -9.09
CA LEU A 157 9.92 -18.49 -8.96
C LEU A 157 9.20 -18.90 -10.24
N LEU A 158 8.55 -17.95 -10.92
CA LEU A 158 7.68 -18.22 -12.07
C LEU A 158 8.40 -18.06 -13.42
N TRP A 159 9.48 -17.28 -13.44
CA TRP A 159 10.28 -16.94 -14.61
C TRP A 159 11.78 -17.11 -14.29
N PRO A 160 12.26 -18.34 -14.02
CA PRO A 160 13.63 -18.58 -13.58
C PRO A 160 14.69 -18.22 -14.62
N ASP A 161 14.33 -18.21 -15.90
CA ASP A 161 15.24 -17.96 -17.03
C ASP A 161 15.26 -16.49 -17.47
N LEU A 162 14.53 -15.59 -16.79
CA LEU A 162 14.48 -14.18 -17.14
C LEU A 162 15.81 -13.50 -16.74
N PRO A 163 16.58 -12.91 -17.69
CA PRO A 163 17.92 -12.39 -17.40
C PRO A 163 17.95 -11.21 -16.41
N ASP A 164 16.88 -10.41 -16.43
CA ASP A 164 16.70 -9.27 -15.52
C ASP A 164 15.26 -9.29 -15.02
N GLU A 165 15.10 -9.32 -13.70
CA GLU A 165 13.80 -9.32 -13.03
C GLU A 165 13.02 -8.02 -13.28
N GLN A 166 13.62 -6.96 -13.83
CA GLN A 166 12.95 -5.70 -14.14
C GLN A 166 12.46 -5.60 -15.60
N ASN A 167 12.82 -6.54 -16.48
CA ASN A 167 12.48 -6.49 -17.91
C ASN A 167 11.15 -7.20 -18.23
N PHE A 168 10.08 -6.80 -17.56
CA PHE A 168 8.74 -7.26 -17.91
C PHE A 168 7.71 -6.13 -17.86
N LEU A 169 6.77 -6.18 -18.80
CA LEU A 169 5.54 -5.42 -18.75
C LEU A 169 4.65 -6.02 -17.65
N VAL A 170 4.50 -5.28 -16.55
CA VAL A 170 3.72 -5.71 -15.38
C VAL A 170 2.24 -5.75 -15.76
N SER A 171 1.58 -6.88 -15.53
CA SER A 171 0.13 -6.99 -15.74
C SER A 171 -0.64 -6.04 -14.80
N PRO A 172 -1.87 -5.63 -15.13
CA PRO A 172 -2.68 -4.79 -14.24
C PRO A 172 -2.93 -5.45 -12.86
N ILE A 173 -3.07 -6.77 -12.80
CA ILE A 173 -3.16 -7.50 -11.53
C ILE A 173 -1.83 -7.39 -10.75
N GLY A 174 -0.70 -7.53 -11.45
CA GLY A 174 0.64 -7.34 -10.89
C GLY A 174 0.86 -5.93 -10.35
N LEU A 175 0.39 -4.90 -11.04
CA LEU A 175 0.48 -3.51 -10.60
C LEU A 175 -0.34 -3.27 -9.32
N ALA A 176 -1.56 -3.83 -9.24
CA ALA A 176 -2.38 -3.78 -8.04
C ALA A 176 -1.72 -4.50 -6.86
N ALA A 177 -1.13 -5.68 -7.08
CA ALA A 177 -0.39 -6.42 -6.07
C ALA A 177 0.86 -5.66 -5.60
N TRP A 178 1.64 -5.09 -6.53
CA TRP A 178 2.79 -4.23 -6.24
C TRP A 178 2.40 -3.07 -5.32
N PHE A 179 1.30 -2.38 -5.62
CA PHE A 179 0.80 -1.31 -4.75
C PHE A 179 0.34 -1.84 -3.39
N GLY A 180 -0.29 -3.02 -3.34
CA GLY A 180 -0.64 -3.69 -2.09
C GLY A 180 0.58 -3.95 -1.19
N LEU A 181 1.71 -4.37 -1.78
CA LEU A 181 2.98 -4.52 -1.06
C LEU A 181 3.51 -3.17 -0.58
N LEU A 182 3.50 -2.13 -1.43
CA LEU A 182 3.89 -0.78 -1.05
C LEU A 182 3.06 -0.24 0.13
N LEU A 183 1.74 -0.39 0.06
CA LEU A 183 0.83 0.04 1.13
C LEU A 183 1.09 -0.72 2.43
N THR A 184 1.34 -2.04 2.34
CA THR A 184 1.75 -2.86 3.50
C THR A 184 3.04 -2.34 4.12
N ALA A 185 4.05 -2.04 3.30
CA ALA A 185 5.33 -1.51 3.78
C ALA A 185 5.15 -0.14 4.47
N ILE A 186 4.38 0.77 3.87
CA ILE A 186 4.11 2.09 4.44
C ILE A 186 3.38 1.96 5.77
N ASN A 187 2.31 1.16 5.83
CA ASN A 187 1.53 0.99 7.05
C ASN A 187 2.35 0.35 8.17
N LEU A 188 3.30 -0.53 7.85
CA LEU A 188 4.20 -1.14 8.84
C LEU A 188 5.39 -0.28 9.25
N LEU A 189 5.56 0.93 8.70
CA LEU A 189 6.56 1.86 9.22
C LEU A 189 6.27 2.14 10.70
N PRO A 190 7.29 2.11 11.58
CA PRO A 190 7.13 2.34 13.01
C PRO A 190 6.96 3.83 13.33
N ILE A 191 6.02 4.51 12.66
CA ILE A 191 5.82 5.95 12.73
C ILE A 191 4.41 6.29 13.22
N GLY A 192 4.33 6.95 14.37
CA GLY A 192 3.11 7.56 14.89
C GLY A 192 1.88 6.64 14.92
N GLN A 193 0.84 7.02 14.17
CA GLN A 193 -0.48 6.36 14.10
C GLN A 193 -0.60 5.32 12.99
N LEU A 194 0.47 5.06 12.24
CA LEU A 194 0.49 3.94 11.30
C LEU A 194 0.40 2.61 12.07
N ASP A 195 0.01 1.56 11.37
CA ASP A 195 -0.13 0.20 11.92
C ASP A 195 1.16 -0.29 12.62
N GLY A 196 2.31 -0.05 11.98
CA GLY A 196 3.63 -0.32 12.55
C GLY A 196 3.97 0.57 13.73
N GLY A 197 3.43 1.79 13.78
CA GLY A 197 3.50 2.69 14.92
C GLY A 197 2.74 2.15 16.14
N HIS A 198 1.52 1.65 15.94
CA HIS A 198 0.73 0.97 16.98
C HIS A 198 1.45 -0.29 17.49
N ALA A 199 1.96 -1.12 16.59
CA ALA A 199 2.72 -2.31 16.96
C ALA A 199 4.01 -1.96 17.74
N SER A 200 4.74 -0.95 17.28
CA SER A 200 5.97 -0.49 17.94
C SER A 200 5.68 0.09 19.34
N TYR A 201 4.62 0.88 19.48
CA TYR A 201 4.21 1.40 20.78
C TYR A 201 3.78 0.28 21.73
N ALA A 202 3.00 -0.69 21.25
CA ALA A 202 2.60 -1.82 22.07
C ALA A 202 3.82 -2.62 22.60
N LEU A 203 4.86 -2.81 21.79
CA LEU A 203 6.06 -3.56 22.16
C LEU A 203 7.03 -2.76 23.03
N PHE A 204 7.27 -1.49 22.69
CA PHE A 204 8.36 -0.68 23.26
C PHE A 204 7.90 0.53 24.09
N ARG A 205 6.59 0.77 24.18
CA ARG A 205 5.98 1.91 24.88
C ARG A 205 6.57 3.24 24.41
N GLU A 206 6.88 4.15 25.34
CA GLU A 206 7.45 5.48 25.07
C GLU A 206 8.74 5.46 24.23
N LYS A 207 9.50 4.36 24.24
CA LYS A 207 10.69 4.23 23.37
C LYS A 207 10.32 4.21 21.88
N ALA A 208 9.09 3.82 21.52
CA ALA A 208 8.59 3.86 20.15
C ALA A 208 8.54 5.28 19.59
N HIS A 209 8.42 6.33 20.41
CA HIS A 209 8.47 7.71 19.93
C HIS A 209 9.85 8.07 19.36
N ARG A 210 10.92 7.58 19.99
CA ARG A 210 12.28 7.73 19.45
C ARG A 210 12.46 6.92 18.17
N LEU A 211 11.93 5.70 18.13
CA LEU A 211 11.93 4.87 16.91
C LEU A 211 11.21 5.57 15.75
N SER A 212 10.04 6.15 16.02
CA SER A 212 9.26 6.94 15.07
C SER A 212 10.03 8.13 14.53
N ALA A 213 10.78 8.85 15.38
CA ALA A 213 11.63 9.95 14.93
C ALA A 213 12.77 9.45 14.02
N ILE A 214 13.45 8.38 14.41
CA ILE A 214 14.54 7.78 13.60
C ILE A 214 14.03 7.38 12.21
N PHE A 215 12.91 6.65 12.14
CA PHE A 215 12.34 6.23 10.86
C PHE A 215 11.83 7.41 10.03
N PHE A 216 11.27 8.44 10.66
CA PHE A 216 10.88 9.65 9.95
C PHE A 216 12.09 10.36 9.30
N PHE A 217 13.20 10.51 10.02
CA PHE A 217 14.42 11.06 9.42
C PHE A 217 15.01 10.14 8.34
N ALA A 218 14.93 8.82 8.51
CA ALA A 218 15.33 7.88 7.46
C ALA A 218 14.49 8.06 6.17
N LEU A 219 13.18 8.28 6.29
CA LEU A 219 12.34 8.60 5.12
C LEU A 219 12.74 9.92 4.45
N LEU A 220 13.10 10.95 5.23
CA LEU A 220 13.60 12.21 4.67
C LEU A 220 14.93 12.04 3.93
N LEU A 221 15.81 11.15 4.41
CA LEU A 221 17.03 10.80 3.68
C LEU A 221 16.73 10.04 2.39
N LEU A 222 15.75 9.14 2.40
CA LEU A 222 15.30 8.45 1.19
C LEU A 222 14.63 9.39 0.18
N ALA A 223 14.03 10.49 0.63
CA ALA A 223 13.50 11.52 -0.24
C ALA A 223 14.59 12.17 -1.12
N ILE A 224 15.86 12.13 -0.71
CA ILE A 224 16.97 12.59 -1.56
C ILE A 224 17.08 11.73 -2.83
N LEU A 225 16.74 10.44 -2.74
CA LEU A 225 16.81 9.50 -3.87
C LEU A 225 15.62 9.63 -4.82
N THR A 226 14.40 9.81 -4.30
CA THR A 226 13.18 9.93 -5.11
C THR A 226 12.14 10.85 -4.45
N PRO A 227 11.44 11.70 -5.21
CA PRO A 227 10.40 12.59 -4.69
C PRO A 227 9.22 11.84 -4.06
N SER A 228 9.01 10.56 -4.39
CA SER A 228 7.93 9.75 -3.81
C SER A 228 8.04 9.64 -2.29
N TRP A 229 9.26 9.55 -1.76
CA TRP A 229 9.45 9.49 -0.31
C TRP A 229 9.22 10.84 0.38
N LEU A 230 9.37 11.97 -0.32
CA LEU A 230 8.96 13.25 0.23
C LEU A 230 7.44 13.27 0.44
N PHE A 231 6.67 12.79 -0.54
CA PHE A 231 5.21 12.68 -0.41
C PHE A 231 4.81 11.81 0.80
N PHE A 232 5.39 10.61 0.92
CA PHE A 232 5.10 9.73 2.05
C PHE A 232 5.62 10.27 3.39
N ALA A 233 6.74 11.00 3.42
CA ALA A 233 7.22 11.66 4.63
C ALA A 233 6.24 12.76 5.07
N LEU A 234 5.75 13.60 4.15
CA LEU A 234 4.74 14.61 4.48
C LEU A 234 3.45 13.98 5.01
N LEU A 235 3.00 12.88 4.41
CA LEU A 235 1.86 12.10 4.88
C LEU A 235 2.10 11.52 6.28
N ALA A 236 3.26 10.90 6.51
CA ALA A 236 3.65 10.33 7.80
C ALA A 236 3.82 11.41 8.88
N TYR A 237 4.25 12.62 8.51
CA TYR A 237 4.30 13.76 9.42
C TYR A 237 2.91 14.22 9.84
N ALA A 238 2.00 14.40 8.87
CA ALA A 238 0.64 14.88 9.10
C ALA A 238 -0.19 13.91 9.95
N ILE A 239 -0.07 12.60 9.69
CA ILE A 239 -0.87 11.55 10.33
C ILE A 239 -0.18 11.00 11.58
N GLY A 240 1.13 10.80 11.53
CA GLY A 240 1.88 10.06 12.56
C GLY A 240 2.60 10.95 13.56
N ILE A 241 3.61 11.69 13.11
CA ILE A 241 4.53 12.43 14.01
C ILE A 241 3.80 13.54 14.78
N ARG A 242 2.88 14.26 14.14
CA ARG A 242 2.12 15.33 14.80
C ARG A 242 1.20 14.82 15.91
N ARG A 243 0.86 13.53 15.92
CA ARG A 243 -0.08 12.90 16.87
C ARG A 243 0.49 11.56 17.38
N PRO A 244 1.55 11.58 18.22
CA PRO A 244 2.11 10.35 18.77
C PRO A 244 1.04 9.55 19.53
N HIS A 245 1.20 8.23 19.58
CA HIS A 245 0.21 7.38 20.20
C HIS A 245 0.10 7.65 21.71
N PRO A 246 -1.10 7.95 22.25
CA PRO A 246 -1.27 8.15 23.68
C PRO A 246 -1.12 6.82 24.44
N LYS A 247 -0.95 6.88 25.76
CA LYS A 247 -0.99 5.66 26.59
C LYS A 247 -2.33 4.95 26.44
N THR A 248 -2.30 3.62 26.43
CA THR A 248 -3.52 2.82 26.53
C THR A 248 -4.11 2.90 27.95
N LEU A 249 -5.39 2.56 28.13
CA LEU A 249 -6.04 2.68 29.46
C LEU A 249 -5.33 1.83 30.53
N PHE A 250 -4.89 0.63 30.17
CA PHE A 250 -4.13 -0.28 31.01
C PHE A 250 -2.76 -0.58 30.40
N ASP A 251 -1.94 0.47 30.21
CA ASP A 251 -0.64 0.37 29.54
C ASP A 251 0.38 -0.52 30.25
N ASP A 252 0.24 -0.62 31.58
CA ASP A 252 1.16 -1.37 32.43
C ASP A 252 0.99 -2.89 32.36
N GLU A 253 -0.11 -3.38 31.79
CA GLU A 253 -0.35 -4.82 31.63
C GLU A 253 0.78 -5.49 30.83
N PRO A 254 1.24 -6.68 31.26
CA PRO A 254 2.27 -7.42 30.55
C PRO A 254 1.77 -7.89 29.19
N LEU A 255 2.63 -7.78 28.18
CA LEU A 255 2.32 -8.26 26.83
C LEU A 255 2.75 -9.73 26.70
N PRO A 256 1.88 -10.65 26.25
CA PRO A 256 2.26 -12.06 26.12
C PRO A 256 3.30 -12.25 25.01
N ARG A 257 4.18 -13.26 25.17
CA ARG A 257 5.28 -13.55 24.24
C ARG A 257 4.83 -13.74 22.79
N SER A 258 3.63 -14.25 22.56
CA SER A 258 3.05 -14.41 21.21
C SER A 258 2.95 -13.09 20.43
N ARG A 259 2.86 -11.94 21.11
CA ARG A 259 2.80 -10.62 20.46
C ARG A 259 4.17 -10.11 20.01
N PHE A 260 5.23 -10.54 20.67
CA PHE A 260 6.58 -10.32 20.18
C PHE A 260 6.83 -11.12 18.90
N VAL A 261 6.31 -12.35 18.81
CA VAL A 261 6.34 -13.14 17.57
C VAL A 261 5.56 -12.44 16.47
N MET A 262 4.35 -11.92 16.74
CA MET A 262 3.59 -11.13 15.75
C MET A 262 4.36 -9.89 15.29
N GLY A 263 4.99 -9.16 16.22
CA GLY A 263 5.85 -8.02 15.88
C GLY A 263 7.04 -8.40 14.99
N PHE A 264 7.67 -9.54 15.26
CA PHE A 264 8.74 -10.07 14.42
C PHE A 264 8.25 -10.46 13.03
N LEU A 265 7.10 -11.13 12.91
CA LEU A 265 6.49 -11.46 11.62
C LEU A 265 6.13 -10.20 10.83
N ALA A 266 5.63 -9.16 11.49
CA ALA A 266 5.38 -7.87 10.87
C ALA A 266 6.67 -7.21 10.37
N LEU A 267 7.78 -7.31 11.12
CA LEU A 267 9.08 -6.81 10.67
C LEU A 267 9.60 -7.56 9.43
N VAL A 268 9.45 -8.88 9.39
CA VAL A 268 9.81 -9.69 8.22
C VAL A 268 8.95 -9.28 7.02
N MET A 269 7.65 -9.13 7.21
CA MET A 269 6.72 -8.68 6.17
C MET A 269 7.08 -7.27 5.66
N PHE A 270 7.41 -6.34 6.56
CA PHE A 270 7.91 -5.02 6.19
C PHE A 270 9.16 -5.12 5.31
N ALA A 271 10.17 -5.89 5.73
CA ALA A 271 11.41 -6.05 4.97
C ALA A 271 11.19 -6.67 3.58
N LEU A 272 10.25 -7.60 3.45
CA LEU A 272 9.90 -8.24 2.19
C LEU A 272 9.12 -7.32 1.23
N CYS A 273 8.30 -6.44 1.77
CA CYS A 273 7.45 -5.51 1.01
C CYS A 273 8.10 -4.14 0.74
N PHE A 274 9.11 -3.76 1.51
CA PHE A 274 9.74 -2.45 1.41
C PHE A 274 10.57 -2.32 0.14
N THR A 275 10.42 -1.19 -0.55
CA THR A 275 11.19 -0.87 -1.76
C THR A 275 11.84 0.51 -1.58
N PRO A 276 13.18 0.64 -1.58
CA PRO A 276 13.84 1.93 -1.39
C PRO A 276 13.54 2.99 -2.45
N GLN A 277 13.18 2.59 -3.67
CA GLN A 277 12.78 3.48 -4.75
C GLN A 277 11.57 2.88 -5.45
N PRO A 278 10.35 3.03 -4.88
CA PRO A 278 9.16 2.36 -5.40
C PRO A 278 8.81 2.89 -6.80
N ILE A 279 8.90 4.21 -6.98
CA ILE A 279 8.69 4.87 -8.26
C ILE A 279 10.03 5.43 -8.70
N GLN A 280 10.53 4.94 -9.83
CA GLN A 280 11.81 5.32 -10.41
C GLN A 280 11.64 6.61 -11.24
N ILE A 281 11.40 7.71 -10.52
CA ILE A 281 11.36 9.06 -11.07
C ILE A 281 12.45 9.91 -10.40
N SER A 282 13.18 10.68 -11.20
CA SER A 282 14.21 11.60 -10.72
C SER A 282 13.62 12.94 -10.29
N TRP A 283 14.37 13.69 -9.47
CA TRP A 283 14.00 15.06 -9.09
C TRP A 283 13.92 16.01 -10.29
N SER A 284 14.77 15.82 -11.30
CA SER A 284 14.75 16.62 -12.53
C SER A 284 13.49 16.39 -13.35
N GLU A 285 13.06 15.13 -13.51
CA GLU A 285 11.82 14.80 -14.22
C GLU A 285 10.59 15.32 -13.47
N PHE A 286 10.57 15.15 -12.15
CA PHE A 286 9.48 15.64 -11.31
C PHE A 286 9.34 17.17 -11.41
N LEU A 287 10.45 17.91 -11.26
CA LEU A 287 10.43 19.37 -11.37
C LEU A 287 10.13 19.86 -12.79
N GLY A 288 10.58 19.12 -13.81
CA GLY A 288 10.26 19.39 -15.21
C GLY A 288 8.75 19.32 -15.48
N ALA A 289 8.09 18.26 -15.00
CA ALA A 289 6.65 18.09 -15.15
C ALA A 289 5.83 19.23 -14.48
N PHE A 290 6.31 19.79 -13.37
CA PHE A 290 5.68 20.95 -12.74
C PHE A 290 5.85 22.24 -13.55
N ARG A 291 6.98 22.40 -14.25
CA ARG A 291 7.25 23.57 -15.08
C ARG A 291 6.34 23.62 -16.31
N ASP A 292 6.02 22.47 -16.90
CA ASP A 292 5.14 22.39 -18.07
C ASP A 292 3.66 22.62 -17.74
N LEU A 293 3.32 22.67 -16.44
CA LEU A 293 1.98 22.92 -15.91
C LEU A 293 1.72 24.39 -15.53
N LEU A 294 2.77 25.24 -15.49
CA LEU A 294 2.72 26.66 -15.14
C LEU A 294 2.83 27.54 -16.39
#